data_AF-A0A2V4MVG5-F1
#
_entry.id   AF-A0A2V4MVG5-F1
#
_cell.length_a   1.000
_cell.length_b   1.000
_cell.length_c   1.000
_cell.angle_alpha   90.00
_cell.angle_beta   90.00
_cell.angle_gamma   90.00
#
_symmetry.space_group_name_H-M   'P 1'
#
loop_
_entity.id
_entity.type
_entity.pdbx_description
1 polymer ?
#
loop_
_entity_poly.entity_id
_entity_poly.type
_entity_poly.pdbx_seq_one_letter_code
_entity_poly.pdbx_strand_id
1 'polypeptide(L)'
;MLSAYAADPLANPEQAHFSDLSEVTQIKADHQTMLQMILQIAQISRYERSTALSAVYLPNSGFHEIMGVYRRLCDEFLSVRVQVFREETAALTYVGHPDTRLSTLLA
;
A
#
# COMPACT_ATOMS: atom_id res chain seq x y z
N MET A 1 -15.12 -8.26 -3.73
CA MET A 1 -13.83 -7.87 -4.36
C MET A 1 -13.05 -9.13 -4.66
N LEU A 2 -12.46 -9.25 -5.85
CA LEU A 2 -11.48 -10.30 -6.14
C LEU A 2 -10.13 -9.88 -5.55
N SER A 3 -9.38 -10.85 -5.00
CA SER A 3 -8.02 -10.61 -4.50
C SER A 3 -7.10 -10.11 -5.62
N ALA A 4 -6.21 -9.16 -5.32
CA ALA A 4 -5.30 -8.60 -6.32
C ALA A 4 -4.24 -9.60 -6.82
N TYR A 5 -4.00 -10.70 -6.09
CA TYR A 5 -3.19 -11.82 -6.60
C TYR A 5 -3.77 -12.46 -7.87
N ALA A 6 -5.09 -12.39 -8.06
CA ALA A 6 -5.71 -12.90 -9.27
C ALA A 6 -5.55 -11.94 -10.47
N ALA A 7 -5.21 -10.67 -10.22
CA ALA A 7 -5.12 -9.62 -11.24
C ALA A 7 -3.67 -9.29 -11.66
N ASP A 8 -2.68 -9.60 -10.83
CA ASP A 8 -1.26 -9.36 -11.14
C ASP A 8 -0.45 -10.68 -11.01
N PRO A 9 0.01 -11.27 -12.12
CA PRO A 9 0.73 -12.55 -12.12
C PRO A 9 2.13 -12.48 -11.50
N LEU A 10 2.64 -11.26 -11.23
CA LEU A 10 3.91 -11.06 -10.54
C LEU A 10 3.72 -10.78 -9.04
N ALA A 11 2.48 -10.69 -8.56
CA ALA A 11 2.20 -10.42 -7.16
C ALA A 11 2.73 -11.54 -6.26
N ASN A 12 3.54 -11.17 -5.26
CA ASN A 12 4.08 -12.12 -4.28
C ASN A 12 3.33 -12.00 -2.93
N PRO A 13 2.61 -13.06 -2.49
CA PRO A 13 1.94 -13.09 -1.18
C PRO A 13 2.84 -12.84 0.02
N GLU A 14 4.10 -13.27 -0.04
CA GLU A 14 5.03 -13.11 1.08
C GLU A 14 5.49 -11.65 1.26
N GLN A 15 5.30 -10.81 0.25
CA GLN A 15 5.62 -9.39 0.25
C GLN A 15 4.37 -8.50 0.37
N ALA A 16 3.24 -9.08 0.78
CA ALA A 16 2.03 -8.32 1.03
C ALA A 16 2.18 -7.47 2.29
N HIS A 17 1.77 -6.21 2.20
CA HIS A 17 1.79 -5.29 3.31
C HIS A 17 0.43 -4.66 3.52
N PHE A 18 -0.05 -4.70 4.75
CA PHE A 18 -1.21 -3.95 5.19
C PHE A 18 -0.74 -2.82 6.10
N SER A 19 -1.23 -1.60 5.85
CA SER A 19 -0.92 -0.42 6.66
C SER A 19 -2.21 0.22 7.15
N ASP A 20 -2.39 0.25 8.47
CA ASP A 20 -3.49 0.96 9.12
C ASP A 20 -3.07 2.40 9.43
N LEU A 21 -3.76 3.36 8.81
CA LEU A 21 -3.58 4.79 9.05
C LEU A 21 -4.84 5.43 9.64
N SER A 22 -5.73 4.66 10.25
CA SER A 22 -6.99 5.15 10.85
C SER A 22 -6.80 6.18 11.95
N GLU A 23 -5.73 6.03 12.75
CA GLU A 23 -5.37 6.96 13.82
C GLU A 23 -4.44 8.09 13.35
N VAL A 24 -4.05 8.11 12.08
CA VAL A 24 -3.20 9.18 11.53
C VAL A 24 -4.02 10.43 11.33
N THR A 25 -3.70 11.46 12.12
CA THR A 25 -4.37 12.76 12.10
C THR A 25 -3.60 13.83 11.34
N GLN A 26 -2.34 13.56 10.97
CA GLN A 26 -1.47 14.47 10.23
C GLN A 26 -0.44 13.71 9.40
N ILE A 27 -0.19 14.17 8.18
CA ILE A 27 0.95 13.74 7.35
C ILE A 27 1.90 14.92 7.27
N LYS A 28 3.09 14.78 7.86
CA LYS A 28 4.13 15.83 7.90
C LYS A 28 5.12 15.76 6.73
N ALA A 29 4.94 14.80 5.82
CA ALA A 29 5.83 14.63 4.68
C ALA A 29 5.61 15.79 3.69
N ASP A 30 6.66 16.56 3.41
CA ASP A 30 6.65 17.44 2.26
C ASP A 30 6.82 16.63 0.96
N HIS A 31 6.34 17.17 -0.16
CA HIS A 31 6.33 16.50 -1.46
C HIS A 31 7.73 16.13 -1.96
N GLN A 32 8.74 16.94 -1.65
CA GLN A 32 10.10 16.73 -2.11
C GLN A 32 10.74 15.54 -1.39
N THR A 33 10.55 15.43 -0.07
CA THR A 33 10.98 14.30 0.74
C THR A 33 10.34 13.00 0.25
N MET A 34 9.03 13.00 -0.02
CA MET A 34 8.32 11.82 -0.53
C MET A 34 8.86 11.35 -1.88
N LEU A 35 9.10 12.26 -2.81
CA LEU A 35 9.67 11.92 -4.12
C LEU A 35 11.10 11.38 -4.00
N GLN A 36 11.94 12.03 -3.18
CA GLN A 36 13.32 11.57 -2.96
C GLN A 36 13.35 10.15 -2.38
N MET A 37 12.49 9.84 -1.42
CA MET A 37 12.37 8.50 -0.87
C MET A 37 11.97 7.48 -1.94
N ILE A 38 10.97 7.79 -2.78
CA ILE A 38 10.53 6.88 -3.84
C ILE A 38 11.66 6.61 -4.85
N LEU A 39 12.38 7.63 -5.29
CA LEU A 39 13.49 7.48 -6.22
C LEU A 39 14.65 6.65 -5.62
N GLN A 40 14.95 6.85 -4.33
CA GLN A 40 15.94 6.04 -3.62
C GLN A 40 15.52 4.57 -3.53
N ILE A 41 14.25 4.31 -3.20
CA ILE A 41 13.72 2.94 -3.17
C ILE A 41 13.82 2.33 -4.56
N ALA A 42 13.38 3.03 -5.62
CA ALA A 42 13.44 2.57 -7.00
C ALA A 42 14.87 2.19 -7.44
N GLN A 43 15.86 2.98 -7.02
CA GLN A 43 17.26 2.69 -7.33
C GLN A 43 17.75 1.39 -6.67
N ILE A 44 17.31 1.13 -5.44
CA ILE A 44 17.69 -0.06 -4.66
C ILE A 44 16.91 -1.30 -5.14
N SER A 45 15.63 -1.15 -5.48
CA SER A 45 14.74 -2.23 -5.93
C SER A 45 14.77 -2.48 -7.44
N ARG A 46 15.70 -1.86 -8.18
CA ARG A 46 15.76 -1.91 -9.67
C ARG A 46 15.79 -3.31 -10.30
N TYR A 47 16.13 -4.34 -9.52
CA TYR A 47 16.22 -5.73 -9.96
C TYR A 47 15.11 -6.62 -9.40
N GLU A 48 14.18 -6.06 -8.63
CA GLU A 48 13.06 -6.77 -8.06
C GLU A 48 12.10 -7.17 -9.19
N ARG A 49 11.82 -8.47 -9.28
CA ARG A 49 11.01 -9.07 -10.36
C ARG A 49 9.60 -9.42 -9.92
N SER A 50 9.39 -9.56 -8.61
CA SER A 50 8.07 -9.71 -8.01
C SER A 50 7.47 -8.34 -7.72
N THR A 51 6.14 -8.29 -7.69
CA THR A 51 5.40 -7.11 -7.32
C THR A 51 4.89 -7.29 -5.89
N ALA A 52 5.26 -6.39 -5.00
CA ALA A 52 4.67 -6.35 -3.66
C ALA A 52 3.25 -5.75 -3.73
N LEU A 53 2.31 -6.27 -2.93
CA LEU A 53 1.00 -5.66 -2.79
C LEU A 53 0.96 -4.85 -1.49
N SER A 54 0.50 -3.60 -1.54
CA SER A 54 0.32 -2.78 -0.36
C SER A 54 -1.12 -2.27 -0.27
N ALA A 55 -1.85 -2.69 0.76
CA ALA A 55 -3.15 -2.10 1.10
C ALA A 55 -2.99 -1.07 2.21
N VAL A 56 -3.47 0.14 1.95
CA VAL A 56 -3.52 1.21 2.94
C VAL A 56 -4.97 1.42 3.37
N TYR A 57 -5.26 1.10 4.63
CA TYR A 57 -6.54 1.43 5.24
C TYR A 57 -6.48 2.86 5.79
N LEU A 58 -7.31 3.73 5.21
CA LEU A 58 -7.38 5.15 5.55
C LEU A 58 -8.85 5.58 5.52
N PRO A 59 -9.59 5.47 6.63
CA PRO A 59 -11.01 5.84 6.68
C PRO A 59 -11.23 7.37 6.57
N ASN A 60 -10.23 8.18 6.92
CA ASN A 60 -10.32 9.64 6.95
C ASN A 60 -10.21 10.26 5.55
N SER A 61 -11.24 11.01 5.13
CA SER A 61 -11.31 11.59 3.77
C SER A 61 -10.20 12.58 3.44
N GLY A 62 -9.61 13.26 4.43
CA GLY A 62 -8.66 14.35 4.22
C GLY A 62 -7.31 13.96 3.61
N PHE A 63 -6.92 12.67 3.67
CA PHE A 63 -5.61 12.22 3.17
C PHE A 63 -5.69 11.38 1.88
N HIS A 64 -6.90 11.08 1.39
CA HIS A 64 -7.07 10.24 0.20
C HIS A 64 -6.42 10.83 -1.06
N GLU A 65 -6.49 12.15 -1.25
CA GLU A 65 -5.89 12.80 -2.41
C GLU A 65 -4.37 12.71 -2.39
N ILE A 66 -3.75 12.96 -1.23
CA ILE A 66 -2.30 12.84 -1.02
C ILE A 66 -1.85 11.39 -1.23
N MET A 67 -2.60 10.43 -0.68
CA MET A 67 -2.33 9.01 -0.91
C MET A 67 -2.52 8.58 -2.36
N GLY A 68 -3.37 9.28 -3.12
CA GLY A 68 -3.51 9.11 -4.57
C GLY A 68 -2.26 9.56 -5.34
N VAL A 69 -1.59 10.64 -4.90
CA VAL A 69 -0.30 11.06 -5.46
C VAL A 69 0.77 10.02 -5.16
N TYR A 70 0.87 9.58 -3.89
CA TYR A 70 1.81 8.54 -3.46
C TYR A 70 1.65 7.27 -4.30
N ARG A 71 0.41 6.78 -4.45
CA ARG A 71 0.11 5.61 -5.27
C ARG A 71 0.63 5.75 -6.70
N ARG A 72 0.37 6.89 -7.36
CA ARG A 72 0.81 7.10 -8.75
C ARG A 72 2.33 7.07 -8.87
N LEU A 73 3.04 7.66 -7.92
CA LEU A 73 4.50 7.62 -7.89
C LEU A 73 5.03 6.20 -7.66
N CYS A 74 4.38 5.42 -6.78
CA CYS A 74 4.72 4.01 -6.63
C CYS A 74 4.47 3.21 -7.91
N ASP A 75 3.32 3.39 -8.56
CA ASP A 75 2.98 2.68 -9.80
C ASP A 75 3.96 3.01 -10.94
N GLU A 76 4.55 4.20 -10.97
CA GLU A 76 5.51 4.64 -11.97
C GLU A 76 6.94 4.13 -11.71
N PHE A 77 7.39 4.14 -10.45
CA PHE A 77 8.81 3.94 -10.13
C PHE A 77 9.13 2.64 -9.40
N LEU A 78 8.15 1.99 -8.78
CA LEU A 78 8.37 0.88 -7.87
C LEU A 78 7.64 -0.39 -8.32
N SER A 79 8.21 -1.55 -7.99
CA SER A 79 7.55 -2.85 -8.10
C SER A 79 6.59 -3.10 -6.93
N VAL A 80 5.74 -2.11 -6.60
CA VAL A 80 4.69 -2.24 -5.56
C VAL A 80 3.36 -1.68 -6.04
N ARG A 81 2.27 -2.43 -5.82
CA ARG A 81 0.90 -2.01 -6.12
C ARG A 81 0.22 -1.53 -4.86
N VAL A 82 0.19 -0.21 -4.70
CA VAL A 82 -0.46 0.46 -3.58
C VAL A 82 -1.93 0.69 -3.90
N GLN A 83 -2.83 0.26 -3.02
CA GLN A 83 -4.24 0.60 -3.11
C GLN A 83 -4.75 1.11 -1.76
N VAL A 84 -5.54 2.19 -1.82
CA VAL A 84 -6.07 2.88 -0.63
C VAL A 84 -7.54 2.52 -0.47
N PHE A 85 -7.95 2.20 0.76
CA PHE A 85 -9.28 1.74 1.09
C PHE A 85 -9.87 2.52 2.26
N ARG A 86 -11.18 2.77 2.20
CA ARG A 86 -11.98 3.32 3.31
C ARG A 86 -12.52 2.25 4.24
N GLU A 87 -12.52 1.00 3.79
CA GLU A 87 -13.06 -0.14 4.51
C GLU A 87 -11.90 -1.12 4.77
N GLU A 88 -11.71 -1.49 6.04
CA GLU A 88 -10.63 -2.37 6.48
C GLU A 88 -10.71 -3.75 5.82
N THR A 89 -11.91 -4.34 5.79
CA THR A 89 -12.18 -5.66 5.19
C THR A 89 -11.79 -5.71 3.71
N ALA A 90 -12.02 -4.62 2.98
CA ALA A 90 -11.63 -4.50 1.58
C ALA A 90 -10.11 -4.44 1.41
N ALA A 91 -9.41 -3.71 2.28
CA ALA A 91 -7.94 -3.67 2.31
C ALA A 91 -7.33 -5.04 2.63
N LEU A 92 -7.86 -5.73 3.64
CA LEU A 92 -7.41 -7.06 4.03
C LEU A 92 -7.68 -8.10 2.94
N THR A 93 -8.84 -8.03 2.29
CA THR A 93 -9.17 -8.89 1.13
C THR A 93 -8.19 -8.66 -0.03
N TYR A 94 -7.81 -7.42 -0.29
CA TYR A 94 -6.88 -7.07 -1.37
C TYR A 94 -5.52 -7.75 -1.19
N VAL A 95 -4.97 -7.76 0.03
CA VAL A 95 -3.71 -8.46 0.36
C VAL A 95 -3.88 -9.95 0.70
N GLY A 96 -5.05 -10.55 0.43
CA GLY A 96 -5.25 -11.99 0.60
C GLY A 96 -5.42 -12.46 2.05
N HIS A 97 -5.76 -11.55 2.97
CA HIS A 97 -5.98 -11.84 4.39
C HIS A 97 -7.42 -11.50 4.85
N PRO A 98 -8.49 -11.94 4.15
CA PRO A 98 -9.86 -11.50 4.44
C PRO A 98 -10.37 -11.90 5.83
N ASP A 99 -9.85 -12.99 6.40
CA ASP A 99 -10.25 -13.51 7.71
C ASP A 99 -9.40 -12.99 8.87
N THR A 100 -8.34 -12.24 8.58
CA THR A 100 -7.42 -11.73 9.60
C THR A 100 -7.96 -10.44 10.19
N ARG A 101 -8.47 -10.47 11.42
CA ARG A 101 -8.79 -9.23 12.16
C ARG A 101 -7.51 -8.59 12.69
N LEU A 102 -7.38 -7.26 12.61
CA LEU A 102 -6.23 -6.49 13.15
C LEU A 102 -5.93 -6.82 14.63
N SER A 103 -6.98 -7.06 15.43
CA SER A 103 -6.86 -7.50 16.84
C SER A 103 -6.08 -8.81 17.02
N THR A 104 -5.97 -9.62 15.96
CA THR A 104 -5.27 -10.91 15.94
C THR A 104 -3.83 -10.77 15.45
N LEU A 105 -3.47 -9.67 14.78
CA LEU A 105 -2.10 -9.39 14.32
C LEU A 105 -1.28 -8.61 15.35
N LEU A 106 -1.95 -7.93 16.29
CA LEU A 106 -1.33 -7.12 17.35
C LEU A 106 -1.27 -7.84 18.72
N ALA A 107 -1.74 -9.08 18.80
CA ALA A 107 -1.71 -9.93 20.00
C ALA A 107 -0.47 -10.84 19.99
#